data_AF-A0A535AHR9-F1
#
_entry.id   AF-A0A535AHR9-F1
#
_cell.length_a   1.000
_cell.length_b   1.000
_cell.length_c   1.000
_cell.angle_alpha   90.00
_cell.angle_beta   90.00
_cell.angle_gamma   90.00
#
_symmetry.space_group_name_H-M   'P 1'
#
loop_
_entity.id
_entity.type
_entity.pdbx_description
1 polymer ?
#
loop_
_entity_poly.entity_id
_entity_poly.type
_entity_poly.pdbx_seq_one_letter_code
_entity_poly.pdbx_strand_id
1 'polypeptide(L)' 'MPRPFRFAVTARWAGGGTRWREFARRAEAQGYDTLLVTDHMGRQLAPIPAMMAAADATERLRVGSFVFANDYRNPVMLA' A
#
# COMPACT_ATOMS: atom_id res chain seq x y z
N MET A 1 -23.65 12.25 -10.64
CA MET A 1 -23.79 10.90 -10.05
C MET A 1 -23.17 10.89 -8.66
N PRO A 2 -23.79 10.28 -7.65
CA PRO A 2 -23.20 10.22 -6.31
C PRO A 2 -21.91 9.37 -6.33
N ARG A 3 -20.89 9.81 -5.59
CA ARG A 3 -19.65 9.05 -5.39
C ARG A 3 -19.85 8.10 -4.19
N PRO A 4 -19.77 6.77 -4.37
CA PRO A 4 -19.93 5.82 -3.27
C PRO A 4 -18.88 6.05 -2.18
N PHE A 5 -19.27 5.82 -0.93
CA PHE A 5 -18.33 5.82 0.19
C PHE A 5 -17.43 4.58 0.10
N ARG A 6 -16.14 4.75 0.41
CA ARG A 6 -15.13 3.69 0.31
C ARG A 6 -14.20 3.76 1.52
N PHE A 7 -13.71 2.60 1.94
CA PHE A 7 -12.80 2.49 3.07
C PHE A 7 -11.40 2.14 2.59
N ALA A 8 -10.40 2.81 3.15
CA ALA A 8 -9.00 2.53 2.92
C ALA A 8 -8.34 2.09 4.23
N VAL A 9 -7.27 1.31 4.13
CA VAL A 9 -6.42 0.92 5.26
C VAL A 9 -4.99 1.35 5.01
N THR A 10 -4.32 1.87 6.04
CA THR A 10 -2.89 2.15 6.02
C THR A 10 -2.15 1.06 6.80
N ALA A 11 -1.01 0.60 6.27
CA ALA A 11 -0.17 -0.36 6.98
C ALA A 11 1.31 -0.13 6.68
N ARG A 12 2.15 -0.25 7.72
CA ARG A 12 3.59 0.04 7.64
C ARG A 12 4.49 -1.19 7.63
N TRP A 13 4.01 -2.32 8.18
CA TRP A 13 4.81 -3.52 8.39
C TRP A 13 3.92 -4.71 8.78
N ALA A 14 4.17 -5.91 8.22
CA ALA A 14 3.47 -7.14 8.59
C ALA A 14 4.37 -8.26 9.14
N GLY A 15 5.67 -8.01 9.35
CA GLY A 15 6.59 -9.05 9.87
C GLY A 15 7.31 -9.85 8.78
N GLY A 16 7.35 -9.34 7.54
CA GLY A 16 8.01 -9.97 6.39
C GLY A 16 7.13 -9.99 5.14
N GLY A 17 7.71 -10.42 4.02
CA GLY A 17 7.05 -10.38 2.70
C GLY A 17 5.83 -11.31 2.58
N THR A 18 5.86 -12.50 3.17
CA THR A 18 4.72 -13.45 3.13
C THR A 18 3.52 -12.88 3.89
N ARG A 19 3.75 -12.42 5.13
CA ARG A 19 2.71 -11.81 5.97
C ARG A 19 2.16 -10.52 5.36
N TRP A 20 2.97 -9.78 4.60
CA TRP A 20 2.49 -8.59 3.88
C TRP A 20 1.49 -8.94 2.77
N ARG A 21 1.77 -9.99 1.99
CA ARG A 21 0.84 -10.48 0.96
C ARG A 21 -0.44 -11.04 1.56
N GLU A 22 -0.34 -11.76 2.67
CA GLU A 22 -1.51 -12.24 3.43
C GLU A 22 -2.35 -11.09 3.98
N PHE A 23 -1.69 -10.04 4.49
CA PHE A 23 -2.37 -8.83 4.94
C PHE A 23 -3.15 -8.17 3.79
N ALA A 24 -2.53 -8.02 2.61
CA ALA A 24 -3.18 -7.44 1.43
C ALA A 24 -4.43 -8.26 1.01
N ARG A 25 -4.30 -9.58 0.88
CA ARG A 25 -5.43 -10.47 0.60
C ARG A 25 -6.55 -10.36 1.63
N ARG A 26 -6.20 -10.24 2.91
CA ARG A 26 -7.19 -10.07 3.99
C ARG A 26 -7.90 -8.73 3.91
N ALA A 27 -7.18 -7.64 3.61
CA ALA A 27 -7.79 -6.33 3.42
C ALA A 27 -8.80 -6.35 2.26
N GLU A 28 -8.43 -6.96 1.14
CA GLU A 28 -9.32 -7.14 -0.01
C GLU A 28 -10.56 -7.99 0.34
N ALA A 29 -10.36 -9.12 1.01
CA ALA A 29 -11.46 -10.01 1.41
C ALA A 29 -12.43 -9.35 2.42
N GLN A 30 -11.96 -8.38 3.20
CA GLN A 30 -12.77 -7.59 4.13
C GLN A 30 -13.51 -6.41 3.46
N GLY A 31 -13.32 -6.19 2.16
CA GLY A 31 -14.02 -5.16 1.41
C GLY A 31 -13.36 -3.77 1.47
N TYR A 32 -12.09 -3.68 1.89
CA TYR A 32 -11.34 -2.44 1.72
C TYR A 32 -11.12 -2.17 0.22
N ASP A 33 -11.35 -0.93 -0.19
CA ASP A 33 -11.17 -0.51 -1.57
C ASP A 33 -9.70 -0.20 -1.88
N THR A 34 -8.97 0.32 -0.88
CA THR A 34 -7.59 0.77 -1.05
C THR A 34 -6.69 0.39 0.12
N LEU A 35 -5.49 -0.11 -0.18
CA LEU A 35 -4.37 -0.23 0.75
C LEU A 35 -3.33 0.85 0.48
N LEU A 36 -2.97 1.60 1.52
CA LEU A 36 -2.00 2.68 1.45
C LEU A 36 -0.72 2.37 2.24
N VAL A 37 0.44 2.56 1.61
CA VAL A 37 1.78 2.30 2.18
C VAL A 37 2.47 3.61 2.52
N THR A 38 2.99 3.72 3.74
CA THR A 38 3.70 4.92 4.20
C THR A 38 5.15 4.98 3.69
N ASP A 39 5.70 6.17 3.46
CA ASP A 39 7.11 6.39 3.10
C ASP A 39 7.84 7.19 4.19
N HIS A 40 8.35 6.49 5.20
CA HIS A 40 9.14 7.08 6.28
C HIS A 40 10.55 6.47 6.32
N MET A 41 11.50 7.26 6.82
CA MET A 41 12.81 6.74 7.19
C MET A 41 12.69 5.92 8.49
N GLY A 42 13.31 4.75 8.52
CA GLY A 42 13.32 3.86 9.69
C GLY A 42 12.73 2.48 9.41
N ARG A 43 12.21 1.83 10.45
CA ARG A 43 11.77 0.43 10.41
C ARG A 43 10.39 0.30 9.75
N GLN A 44 10.39 0.18 8.42
CA GLN A 44 9.22 -0.14 7.60
C GLN A 44 9.64 -0.98 6.38
N LEU A 45 8.66 -1.46 5.61
CA LEU A 45 8.93 -2.00 4.27
C LEU A 45 9.29 -0.86 3.31
N ALA A 46 10.13 -1.14 2.31
CA ALA A 46 10.36 -0.20 1.22
C ALA A 46 9.03 0.05 0.47
N PRO A 47 8.59 1.32 0.27
CA PRO A 47 7.23 1.61 -0.19
C PRO A 47 6.89 1.02 -1.55
N ILE A 48 7.77 1.20 -2.56
CA ILE A 48 7.49 0.72 -3.92
C ILE A 48 7.43 -0.82 -3.97
N PRO A 49 8.42 -1.58 -3.45
CA PRO A 49 8.31 -3.04 -3.39
C PRO A 49 7.14 -3.54 -2.54
N ALA A 50 6.78 -2.86 -1.46
CA ALA A 50 5.62 -3.21 -0.65
C ALA A 50 4.31 -3.04 -1.45
N MET A 51 4.18 -1.92 -2.17
CA MET A 51 3.02 -1.70 -3.04
C MET A 51 2.95 -2.74 -4.15
N MET A 52 4.07 -3.04 -4.81
CA MET A 52 4.16 -4.07 -5.84
C MET A 52 3.75 -5.45 -5.31
N ALA A 53 4.27 -5.86 -4.14
CA ALA A 53 3.92 -7.14 -3.54
C ALA A 53 2.45 -7.22 -3.08
N ALA A 54 1.83 -6.10 -2.69
CA ALA A 54 0.41 -6.07 -2.35
C ALA A 54 -0.45 -6.18 -3.61
N ALA A 55 -0.11 -5.44 -4.66
CA ALA A 55 -0.79 -5.48 -5.95
C ALA A 55 -0.69 -6.88 -6.60
N ASP A 56 0.48 -7.51 -6.57
CA ASP A 56 0.70 -8.88 -7.06
C ASP A 56 -0.14 -9.93 -6.29
N ALA A 57 -0.40 -9.69 -5.02
CA ALA A 57 -1.12 -10.64 -4.16
C ALA A 57 -2.65 -10.51 -4.20
N THR A 58 -3.19 -9.51 -4.90
CA THR A 58 -4.62 -9.14 -4.89
C THR A 58 -5.14 -8.89 -6.30
N GLU A 59 -6.45 -8.93 -6.50
CA GLU A 59 -7.04 -8.82 -7.86
C GLU A 59 -7.76 -7.49 -8.12
N ARG A 60 -8.28 -6.86 -7.06
CA ARG A 60 -9.18 -5.70 -7.11
C ARG A 60 -8.74 -4.57 -6.17
N LEU A 61 -7.97 -4.89 -5.13
CA LEU A 61 -7.49 -3.92 -4.14
C LEU A 61 -6.64 -2.84 -4.81
N ARG A 62 -7.05 -1.58 -4.66
CA ARG A 62 -6.23 -0.46 -5.13
C ARG A 62 -5.06 -0.27 -4.18
N VAL A 63 -3.87 -0.02 -4.71
CA VAL A 63 -2.66 0.16 -3.89
C VAL A 63 -2.05 1.53 -4.18
N GLY A 64 -1.59 2.22 -3.14
CA GLY A 64 -0.96 3.53 -3.28
C GLY A 64 -0.10 3.94 -2.10
N SER A 65 0.55 5.09 -2.20
CA SER A 65 1.35 5.67 -1.12
C SER A 65 0.50 6.54 -0.19
N PHE A 66 0.88 6.64 1.08
CA PHE A 66 0.34 7.63 2.03
C PHE A 66 1.43 8.27 2.88
N VAL A 67 2.09 9.31 2.41
CA VAL A 67 2.28 9.69 0.99
C VAL A 67 3.74 9.42 0.64
N PHE A 68 4.13 9.53 -0.63
CA PHE A 68 5.57 9.57 -0.94
C PHE A 68 6.22 10.75 -0.25
N ALA A 69 7.35 10.49 0.40
CA ALA A 69 8.12 11.54 1.05
C ALA A 69 9.08 12.13 0.01
N ASN A 70 8.53 13.03 -0.80
CA ASN A 70 9.15 13.61 -1.99
C ASN A 70 10.55 14.19 -1.71
N ASP A 71 10.76 14.82 -0.56
CA ASP A 71 12.06 15.42 -0.21
C ASP A 71 13.20 14.38 -0.06
N TYR A 72 12.87 13.08 0.00
CA TYR A 72 13.83 11.98 0.05
C TYR A 72 13.96 11.18 -1.26
N ARG A 73 13.28 11.59 -2.33
CA ARG A 73 13.25 10.88 -3.62
C ARG A 73 13.39 11.89 -4.75
N ASN A 74 14.16 11.56 -5.79
CA ASN A 74 14.07 12.36 -7.02
C ASN A 74 12.67 12.17 -7.63
N PRO A 75 11.89 13.22 -7.91
CA PRO A 75 10.56 13.10 -8.49
C PRO A 75 10.51 12.30 -9.79
N VAL A 76 11.59 12.31 -10.59
CA VAL A 76 11.70 11.53 -11.84
C VAL A 76 11.66 10.02 -11.59
N MET A 77 12.10 9.56 -10.41
CA MET A 77 12.03 8.14 -10.06
C MET A 77 10.60 7.69 -9.69
N LEU A 78 9.68 8.62 -9.52
CA LEU A 78 8.26 8.35 -9.21
C LEU A 78 7.33 8.52 -10.41
N ALA A 79 7.83 9.13 -11.51
CA ALA A 79 7.04 9.53 -12.68
C ALA A 79 6.86 8.41 -13.71
#